data_AF-A0A1B3MV07-F1
#
_entry.id   AF-A0A1B3MV07-F1
#
_cell.length_a   1.000
_cell.length_b   1.000
_cell.length_c   1.000
_cell.angle_alpha   90.00
_cell.angle_beta   90.00
_cell.angle_gamma   90.00
#
_symmetry.space_group_name_H-M   'P 1'
#
loop_
_entity.id
_entity.type
_entity.pdbx_description
1 polymer ?
#
loop_
_entity_poly.entity_id
_entity_poly.type
_entity_poly.pdbx_seq_one_letter_code
_entity_poly.pdbx_strand_id
1 'polypeptide(L)'
;MHVLKTVIASTLFMIALPAVAQEKPKLDRNHPDAVRCKRFAVTGSLVQKERVCKTNAEWRASAEQQNRDADDMITRSRAGMNPNG
;
A
#
# COMPACT_ATOMS: atom_id res chain seq x y z
N MET A 1 30.95 52.59 29.01
CA MET A 1 29.81 52.33 28.09
C MET A 1 30.10 51.09 27.27
N HIS A 2 29.81 49.90 27.80
CA HIS A 2 30.01 48.61 27.13
C HIS A 2 28.83 47.68 27.44
N VAL A 3 27.61 48.21 27.27
CA VAL A 3 26.35 47.47 27.39
C VAL A 3 25.69 47.42 26.01
N LEU A 4 26.48 47.00 25.02
CA LEU A 4 26.01 46.65 23.68
C LEU A 4 26.36 45.18 23.41
N LYS A 5 26.18 44.33 24.43
CA LYS A 5 26.28 42.88 24.32
C LYS A 5 24.86 42.34 24.51
N THR A 6 24.52 41.36 23.68
CA THR A 6 23.29 40.53 23.63
C THR A 6 22.24 40.93 22.58
N VAL A 7 22.63 40.74 21.32
CA VAL A 7 21.96 39.82 20.37
C VAL A 7 20.51 39.47 20.74
N ILE A 8 19.56 40.16 20.11
CA ILE A 8 18.16 39.71 20.00
C ILE A 8 18.15 38.56 18.98
N ALA A 9 18.54 37.37 19.42
CA ALA A 9 18.29 36.11 18.71
C ALA A 9 17.23 35.32 19.48
N SER A 10 16.10 35.97 19.76
CA SER A 10 14.94 35.34 20.37
C SER A 10 14.17 34.55 19.32
N THR A 11 14.64 33.33 19.07
CA THR A 11 13.83 32.11 18.98
C THR A 11 12.54 32.18 18.16
N LEU A 12 12.66 32.02 16.84
CA LEU A 12 11.60 31.42 16.01
C LEU A 12 11.71 29.89 16.13
N PHE A 13 11.20 29.33 17.22
CA PHE A 13 10.99 27.88 17.32
C PHE A 13 9.62 27.57 16.69
N MET A 14 9.62 27.31 15.38
CA MET A 14 8.46 26.78 14.67
C MET A 14 8.15 25.39 15.24
N ILE A 15 7.09 25.29 16.04
CA ILE A 15 6.61 24.01 16.57
C ILE A 15 5.92 23.30 15.40
N ALA A 16 6.63 22.36 14.78
CA ALA A 16 6.03 21.46 13.79
C ALA A 16 5.01 20.56 14.50
N LEU A 17 3.73 20.90 14.39
CA LEU A 17 2.64 20.02 14.82
C LEU A 17 2.66 18.76 13.95
N PRO A 18 2.70 17.55 14.53
CA PRO A 18 2.49 16.35 13.74
C PRO A 18 1.06 16.37 13.22
N ALA A 19 0.89 16.20 11.91
CA ALA A 19 -0.43 16.07 11.30
C ALA A 19 -1.13 14.84 11.90
N VAL A 20 -2.13 15.07 12.75
CA VAL A 20 -3.02 14.00 13.22
C VAL A 20 -3.83 13.52 12.02
N ALA A 21 -3.68 12.25 11.66
CA ALA A 21 -4.39 11.63 10.56
C ALA A 21 -5.90 11.76 10.80
N GLN A 22 -6.60 12.47 9.89
CA GLN A 22 -8.05 12.62 9.95
C GLN A 22 -8.70 11.24 9.95
N GLU A 23 -9.53 10.98 10.97
CA GLU A 23 -10.24 9.71 11.12
C GLU A 23 -11.30 9.62 10.02
N LYS A 24 -10.99 8.84 8.98
CA LYS A 24 -11.92 8.60 7.88
C LYS A 24 -13.17 7.92 8.45
N PRO A 25 -14.38 8.30 8.01
CA PRO A 25 -15.61 7.69 8.50
C PRO A 25 -15.54 6.16 8.32
N LYS A 26 -16.08 5.42 9.29
CA LYS A 26 -16.09 3.95 9.27
C LYS A 26 -17.02 3.48 8.15
N LEU A 27 -16.42 3.13 7.00
CA LEU A 27 -17.13 2.57 5.87
C LEU A 27 -17.72 1.19 6.21
N ASP A 28 -18.85 0.85 5.58
CA ASP A 28 -19.40 -0.50 5.64
C ASP A 28 -18.38 -1.52 5.11
N ARG A 29 -18.41 -2.73 5.68
CA ARG A 29 -17.45 -3.80 5.36
C ARG A 29 -17.42 -4.18 3.88
N ASN A 30 -18.54 -4.05 3.18
CA ASN A 30 -18.68 -4.41 1.77
C ASN A 30 -18.44 -3.22 0.83
N HIS A 31 -18.28 -2.01 1.37
CA HIS A 31 -18.02 -0.82 0.57
C HIS A 31 -16.74 -1.01 -0.27
N PRO A 32 -16.70 -0.57 -1.54
CA PRO A 32 -15.51 -0.70 -2.38
C PRO A 32 -14.26 -0.09 -1.74
N ASP A 33 -14.39 1.04 -1.06
CA ASP A 33 -13.25 1.72 -0.44
C ASP A 33 -12.92 1.24 0.99
N ALA A 34 -13.66 0.25 1.51
CA ALA A 34 -13.33 -0.31 2.82
C ALA A 34 -12.00 -1.07 2.75
N VAL A 35 -11.08 -0.72 3.64
CA VAL A 35 -9.74 -1.32 3.70
C VAL A 35 -9.78 -2.67 4.41
N ARG A 36 -9.20 -3.69 3.78
CA ARG A 36 -9.04 -5.04 4.33
C ARG A 36 -7.57 -5.42 4.33
N CYS A 37 -7.07 -5.71 5.52
CA CYS A 37 -5.73 -6.26 5.72
C CYS A 37 -5.77 -7.78 5.71
N LYS A 38 -4.94 -8.40 4.87
CA LYS A 38 -4.74 -9.85 4.82
C LYS A 38 -3.29 -10.16 5.19
N ARG A 39 -3.06 -11.33 5.78
CA ARG A 39 -1.71 -11.84 6.08
C ARG A 39 -1.39 -12.96 5.09
N PHE A 40 -0.25 -12.84 4.42
CA PHE A 40 0.24 -13.81 3.44
C PHE A 40 1.49 -14.50 3.99
N ALA A 41 1.63 -15.79 3.70
CA ALA A 41 2.89 -16.49 3.94
C ALA A 41 3.91 -16.04 2.88
N VAL A 42 5.14 -15.76 3.31
CA VAL A 42 6.21 -15.38 2.39
C VAL A 42 6.88 -16.65 1.85
N THR A 43 6.96 -16.80 0.53
CA THR A 43 7.64 -17.92 -0.11
C THR A 43 9.09 -18.00 0.38
N GLY A 44 9.52 -19.19 0.82
CA GLY A 44 10.86 -19.41 1.36
C GLY A 44 11.02 -19.15 2.87
N SER A 45 9.94 -18.78 3.57
CA SER A 45 9.96 -18.64 5.04
C SER A 45 8.73 -19.30 5.68
N LEU A 46 8.96 -20.17 6.66
CA LEU A 46 7.88 -20.85 7.41
C LEU A 46 7.25 -19.96 8.49
N VAL A 47 7.98 -18.93 8.93
CA VAL A 47 7.60 -18.08 10.07
C VAL A 47 7.17 -16.68 9.61
N GLN A 48 7.79 -16.15 8.56
CA GLN A 48 7.53 -14.79 8.11
C GLN A 48 6.15 -14.69 7.44
N LYS A 49 5.35 -13.72 7.92
CA LYS A 49 4.07 -13.37 7.33
C LYS A 49 4.05 -11.90 6.97
N GLU A 50 3.70 -11.61 5.74
CA GLU A 50 3.52 -10.24 5.26
C GLU A 50 2.08 -9.79 5.49
N ARG A 51 1.89 -8.56 5.97
CA ARG A 51 0.55 -7.97 6.13
C ARG A 51 0.34 -6.92 5.04
N VAL A 52 -0.60 -7.20 4.14
CA VAL A 52 -0.95 -6.29 3.04
C VAL A 52 -2.36 -5.76 3.27
N CYS A 53 -2.51 -4.44 3.29
CA CYS A 53 -3.78 -3.75 3.43
C CYS A 53 -4.12 -3.05 2.12
N LYS A 54 -5.28 -3.36 1.57
CA LYS A 54 -5.82 -2.78 0.33
C LYS A 54 -7.32 -2.54 0.48
N THR A 55 -7.88 -1.67 -0.36
CA THR A 55 -9.35 -1.50 -0.43
C THR A 55 -10.01 -2.75 -1.03
N ASN A 56 -11.30 -2.93 -0.78
CA ASN A 56 -12.05 -4.01 -1.42
C ASN A 56 -12.01 -3.90 -2.95
N ALA A 57 -12.04 -2.67 -3.50
CA ALA A 57 -11.90 -2.42 -4.93
C ALA A 57 -10.54 -2.90 -5.47
N GLU A 58 -9.46 -2.55 -4.79
CA GLU A 58 -8.10 -2.98 -5.17
C GLU A 58 -7.93 -4.50 -5.08
N TRP A 59 -8.54 -5.15 -4.08
CA TRP A 59 -8.53 -6.62 -3.98
C TRP A 59 -9.25 -7.27 -5.16
N ARG A 60 -10.40 -6.74 -5.58
CA ARG A 60 -11.13 -7.25 -6.75
C ARG A 60 -10.34 -7.04 -8.03
N ALA A 61 -9.81 -5.84 -8.25
CA ALA A 61 -8.98 -5.53 -9.42
C ALA A 61 -7.73 -6.43 -9.49
N SER A 62 -7.08 -6.67 -8.35
CA SER A 62 -5.92 -7.58 -8.29
C SER A 62 -6.32 -9.02 -8.66
N ALA A 63 -7.46 -9.52 -8.16
CA ALA A 63 -7.93 -10.86 -8.49
C ALA A 63 -8.29 -11.01 -9.97
N GLU A 64 -8.97 -10.01 -10.55
CA GLU A 64 -9.32 -9.99 -11.97
C GLU A 64 -8.08 -9.95 -12.86
N GLN A 65 -7.08 -9.14 -12.50
CA GLN A 65 -5.82 -9.09 -13.23
C GLN A 65 -5.09 -10.44 -13.20
N GLN A 66 -4.98 -11.06 -12.02
CA GLN A 66 -4.33 -12.36 -11.89
C GLN A 66 -5.01 -13.47 -12.71
N ASN A 67 -6.35 -13.43 -12.81
CA ASN A 67 -7.07 -14.37 -13.68
C ASN A 67 -6.73 -14.16 -15.15
N ARG A 68 -6.71 -12.91 -15.63
CA ARG A 68 -6.30 -12.60 -17.00
C ARG A 68 -4.87 -13.04 -17.29
N ASP A 69 -3.95 -12.77 -16.36
CA ASP A 69 -2.55 -13.15 -16.51
C ASP A 69 -2.38 -14.68 -16.57
N ALA A 70 -3.17 -15.42 -15.79
CA ALA A 70 -3.19 -16.89 -15.83
C ALA A 70 -3.74 -17.42 -17.15
N ASP A 71 -4.85 -16.86 -17.64
CA ASP A 71 -5.45 -17.25 -18.92
C ASP A 71 -4.51 -16.96 -20.11
N ASP A 72 -3.85 -15.81 -20.09
CA ASP A 72 -2.83 -15.42 -21.08
C ASP A 72 -1.62 -16.38 -21.05
N MET A 73 -1.15 -16.74 -19.85
CA MET A 73 -0.09 -17.74 -19.69
C MET A 73 -0.48 -19.09 -20.32
N ILE A 74 -1.68 -19.60 -20.02
CA ILE A 74 -2.18 -20.86 -20.57
C ILE A 74 -2.32 -20.77 -22.09
N THR A 75 -2.85 -19.65 -22.60
CA THR A 75 -3.06 -19.44 -24.03
C THR A 75 -1.74 -19.44 -24.79
N ARG A 76 -0.73 -18.71 -24.29
CA ARG A 76 0.62 -18.71 -24.88
C ARG A 76 1.27 -20.08 -24.83
N SER A 77 1.15 -20.80 -23.70
CA SER A 77 1.67 -22.16 -23.59
C SER A 77 1.05 -23.09 -24.63
N ARG A 78 -0.27 -23.01 -24.86
CA ARG A 78 -0.96 -23.81 -25.88
C ARG A 78 -0.54 -23.47 -27.30
N ALA A 79 -0.35 -22.19 -27.62
CA ALA A 79 0.07 -21.76 -28.96
C ALA A 79 1.46 -22.31 -29.34
N GLY A 80 2.39 -22.39 -28.39
CA GLY A 80 3.71 -22.99 -28.60
C GLY A 80 3.73 -24.53 -28.64
N MET A 81 2.63 -25.19 -28.26
CA MET A 81 2.48 -26.65 -28.22
C MET A 81 1.61 -27.19 -29.36
N ASN A 82 1.30 -26.40 -30.38
CA ASN A 82 0.70 -26.91 -31.62
C ASN A 82 1.82 -27.37 -32.59
N PRO A 83 2.11 -28.67 -32.71
CA PRO A 83 3.13 -29.17 -33.65
C PRO A 83 2.69 -29.12 -35.13
N ASN A 84 1.46 -28.70 -35.42
CA ASN A 84 0.90 -28.61 -36.78
C ASN A 84 0.50 -27.16 -37.15
N GLY A 85 1.09 -26.16 -36.50
CA GLY A 85 1.08 -24.77 -36.98
C GLY A 85 2.16 -24.56 -38.02
#